data_AF-A0AAW7Z6R4-F1
#
_entry.id   AF-A0AAW7Z6R4-F1
#
_cell.length_a   1.000
_cell.length_b   1.000
_cell.length_c   1.000
_cell.angle_alpha   90.00
_cell.angle_beta   90.00
_cell.angle_gamma   90.00
#
_symmetry.space_group_name_H-M   'P 1'
#
loop_
_entity.id
_entity.type
_entity.pdbx_description
1 polymer ?
#
loop_
_entity_poly.entity_id
_entity_poly.type
_entity_poly.pdbx_seq_one_letter_code
_entity_poly.pdbx_strand_id
1 'polypeptide(L)'
;MKKRYLLICSLPLVGCSVTPTKLGVNGEALNDCPITPNCFRSKNNESQDTTPILFKGSRAAAREKIVSIINSLPRTTIVEERDNYIRVEFRSQLIGFVDDVEFLLSQKPGDGTQIDFRSASRLGVSDLGVNKARMKNIKALFAQ
;
A
#
# COMPACT_ATOMS: atom_id res chain seq x y z
N MET A 1 -7.82 64.52 -0.23
CA MET A 1 -7.28 63.91 1.01
C MET A 1 -7.61 62.41 1.03
N LYS A 2 -6.59 61.57 1.34
CA LYS A 2 -6.57 60.11 1.64
C LYS A 2 -6.99 59.12 0.54
N LYS A 3 -6.01 58.67 -0.26
CA LYS A 3 -6.09 57.40 -1.04
C LYS A 3 -6.00 56.22 -0.07
N ARG A 4 -7.03 55.36 -0.03
CA ARG A 4 -7.02 54.10 0.75
C ARG A 4 -6.39 53.01 -0.12
N TYR A 5 -5.19 52.57 0.22
CA TYR A 5 -4.58 51.38 -0.39
C TYR A 5 -5.06 50.14 0.35
N LEU A 6 -5.72 49.23 -0.37
CA LEU A 6 -6.08 47.90 0.12
C LEU A 6 -4.82 47.02 -0.03
N LEU A 7 -4.15 46.69 1.08
CA LEU A 7 -3.07 45.71 1.08
C LEU A 7 -3.68 44.31 0.90
N ILE A 8 -3.55 43.75 -0.30
CA ILE A 8 -3.81 42.34 -0.56
C ILE A 8 -2.54 41.58 -0.19
N CYS A 9 -2.56 40.92 0.97
CA CYS A 9 -1.49 40.02 1.39
C CYS A 9 -1.64 38.70 0.61
N SER A 10 -0.99 38.61 -0.54
CA SER A 10 -0.88 37.35 -1.29
C SER A 10 0.08 36.43 -0.53
N LEU A 11 -0.46 35.54 0.31
CA LEU A 11 0.32 34.41 0.83
C LEU A 11 0.72 33.51 -0.35
N PRO A 12 2.01 33.32 -0.64
CA PRO A 12 2.42 32.31 -1.61
C PRO A 12 1.98 30.93 -1.09
N LEU A 13 1.11 30.27 -1.84
CA LEU A 13 0.82 28.85 -1.68
C LEU A 13 2.13 28.10 -1.99
N VAL A 14 2.91 27.80 -0.95
CA VAL A 14 4.03 26.87 -1.05
C VAL A 14 3.41 25.49 -1.25
N GLY A 15 3.25 25.10 -2.52
CA GLY A 15 2.84 23.75 -2.88
C GLY A 15 3.92 22.77 -2.44
N CYS A 16 3.65 21.96 -1.41
CA CYS A 16 4.46 20.78 -1.14
C CYS A 16 4.39 19.88 -2.36
N SER A 17 5.51 19.77 -3.09
CA SER A 17 5.64 18.83 -4.19
C SER A 17 5.57 17.41 -3.62
N VAL A 18 4.47 16.70 -3.88
CA VAL A 18 4.34 15.29 -3.52
C VAL A 18 5.17 14.51 -4.52
N THR A 19 6.33 14.01 -4.10
CA THR A 19 7.11 13.10 -4.94
C THR A 19 6.29 11.82 -5.18
N PRO A 20 6.16 11.37 -6.43
CA PRO A 20 5.50 10.11 -6.72
C PRO A 20 6.17 8.98 -5.95
N THR A 21 5.37 8.22 -5.22
CA THR A 21 5.84 7.08 -4.45
C THR A 21 6.51 6.06 -5.37
N LYS A 22 7.76 5.70 -5.09
CA LYS A 22 8.45 4.63 -5.84
C LYS A 22 7.77 3.29 -5.53
N LEU A 23 7.30 2.62 -6.58
CA LEU A 23 6.67 1.30 -6.55
C LEU A 23 7.67 0.20 -6.92
N GLY A 24 7.35 -1.03 -6.56
CA GLY A 24 8.10 -2.23 -6.88
C GLY A 24 9.06 -2.69 -5.79
N VAL A 25 9.98 -3.55 -6.22
CA VAL A 25 10.97 -4.22 -5.37
C VAL A 25 12.32 -3.51 -5.50
N ASN A 26 13.00 -3.31 -4.37
CA ASN A 26 14.38 -2.87 -4.27
C ASN A 26 15.23 -3.99 -3.66
N GLY A 27 15.99 -4.71 -4.49
CA GLY A 27 16.72 -5.90 -4.07
C GLY A 27 15.75 -7.04 -3.71
N GLU A 28 15.74 -7.43 -2.43
CA GLU A 28 14.89 -8.50 -1.89
C GLU A 28 13.69 -7.98 -1.08
N ALA A 29 13.43 -6.67 -1.09
CA ALA A 29 12.39 -6.04 -0.29
C ALA A 29 11.51 -5.10 -1.14
N LEU A 30 10.28 -4.85 -0.71
CA LEU A 30 9.45 -3.77 -1.26
C LEU A 30 10.08 -2.41 -0.97
N ASN A 31 9.88 -1.44 -1.86
CA ASN A 31 10.29 -0.06 -1.61
C ASN A 31 9.69 0.47 -0.30
N ASP A 32 10.42 1.35 0.37
CA ASP A 32 9.99 1.91 1.65
C ASP A 32 8.74 2.80 1.51
N CYS A 33 8.01 2.94 2.61
CA CYS A 33 6.95 3.95 2.69
C CYS A 33 7.56 5.35 2.58
N PRO A 34 6.90 6.29 1.88
CA PRO A 34 7.22 7.71 2.00
C PRO A 34 7.01 8.19 3.44
N ILE A 35 7.44 9.41 3.75
CA ILE A 35 7.30 10.04 5.08
C ILE A 35 5.82 10.29 5.44
N THR A 36 4.91 10.29 4.46
CA THR A 36 3.49 10.52 4.68
C THR A 36 2.81 9.36 5.41
N PRO A 37 1.88 9.62 6.34
CA PRO A 37 1.26 8.59 7.18
C PRO A 37 0.27 7.68 6.46
N ASN A 38 -0.08 7.97 5.21
CA ASN A 38 -0.95 7.16 4.35
C ASN A 38 -0.22 5.97 3.69
N CYS A 39 0.77 5.38 4.35
CA CYS A 39 1.44 4.17 3.89
C CYS A 39 1.55 3.16 5.03
N PHE A 40 1.12 1.93 4.77
CA PHE A 40 1.16 0.82 5.70
C PHE A 40 1.88 -0.38 5.07
N ARG A 41 2.95 -0.85 5.69
CA ARG A 41 3.80 -1.94 5.15
C ARG A 41 4.12 -3.00 6.18
N SER A 42 4.51 -4.16 5.69
CA SER A 42 5.10 -5.18 6.55
C SER A 42 6.47 -4.73 7.06
N LYS A 43 6.72 -5.06 8.32
CA LYS A 43 7.99 -4.91 9.02
C LYS A 43 8.11 -6.04 10.05
N ASN A 44 9.25 -6.70 10.06
CA ASN A 44 9.52 -7.76 11.02
C ASN A 44 9.59 -7.20 12.44
N ASN A 45 9.04 -7.95 13.41
CA ASN A 45 9.21 -7.73 14.85
C ASN A 45 8.70 -6.40 15.42
N GLU A 46 7.83 -5.66 14.71
CA GLU A 46 7.21 -4.44 15.28
C GLU A 46 5.84 -4.71 15.92
N SER A 47 4.85 -5.12 15.12
CA SER A 47 3.47 -5.33 15.59
C SER A 47 2.78 -6.44 14.81
N GLN A 48 1.78 -7.09 15.40
CA GLN A 48 1.02 -8.14 14.71
C GLN A 48 0.31 -7.66 13.44
N ASP A 49 -0.04 -6.36 13.37
CA ASP A 49 -0.61 -5.77 12.16
C ASP A 49 0.44 -5.69 11.04
N THR A 50 1.68 -5.32 11.38
CA THR A 50 2.80 -5.12 10.45
C THR A 50 3.64 -6.38 10.20
N THR A 51 3.40 -7.50 10.88
CA THR A 51 4.11 -8.74 10.53
C THR A 51 3.78 -9.20 9.10
N PRO A 52 4.76 -9.77 8.36
CA PRO A 52 4.47 -10.44 7.10
C PRO A 52 3.43 -11.54 7.26
N ILE A 53 2.75 -11.90 6.16
CA ILE A 53 1.88 -13.07 6.15
C ILE A 53 2.76 -14.30 5.97
N LEU A 54 2.59 -15.30 6.84
CA LEU A 54 3.30 -16.57 6.75
C LEU A 54 2.35 -17.65 6.22
N PHE A 55 2.79 -18.39 5.22
CA PHE A 55 2.02 -19.43 4.57
C PHE A 55 2.80 -20.74 4.54
N LYS A 56 2.23 -21.81 5.12
CA LYS A 56 2.81 -23.16 5.08
C LYS A 56 2.52 -23.83 3.74
N GLY A 57 3.27 -23.42 2.70
CA GLY A 57 3.13 -23.99 1.36
C GLY A 57 4.06 -23.33 0.34
N SER A 58 3.88 -23.71 -0.91
CA SER A 58 4.67 -23.17 -2.03
C SER A 58 4.31 -21.72 -2.32
N ARG A 59 5.26 -21.00 -2.91
CA ARG A 59 5.04 -19.64 -3.40
C ARG A 59 3.88 -19.55 -4.39
N ALA A 60 3.72 -20.55 -5.25
CA ALA A 60 2.63 -20.60 -6.24
C ALA A 60 1.26 -20.66 -5.55
N ALA A 61 1.08 -21.55 -4.57
CA ALA A 61 -0.17 -21.65 -3.82
C ALA A 61 -0.47 -20.39 -2.99
N ALA A 62 0.56 -19.76 -2.42
CA ALA A 62 0.41 -18.47 -1.76
C ALA A 62 -0.06 -17.38 -2.73
N ARG A 63 0.52 -17.34 -3.94
CA ARG A 63 0.16 -16.40 -5.01
C ARG A 63 -1.30 -16.57 -5.43
N GLU A 64 -1.69 -17.80 -5.74
CA GLU A 64 -3.08 -18.14 -6.11
C GLU A 64 -4.08 -17.72 -5.03
N LYS A 65 -3.75 -17.97 -3.76
CA LYS A 65 -4.59 -17.57 -2.63
C LYS A 65 -4.73 -16.04 -2.53
N ILE A 66 -3.63 -15.28 -2.67
CA ILE A 66 -3.70 -13.81 -2.69
C ILE A 66 -4.55 -13.33 -3.87
N VAL A 67 -4.32 -13.85 -5.08
CA VAL A 67 -5.09 -13.47 -6.27
C VAL A 67 -6.57 -13.73 -6.09
N SER A 68 -6.94 -14.90 -5.54
CA SER A 68 -8.33 -15.23 -5.24
C SER A 68 -8.97 -14.27 -4.23
N ILE A 69 -8.24 -13.87 -3.19
CA ILE A 69 -8.73 -12.89 -2.20
C ILE A 69 -8.90 -11.53 -2.85
N ILE A 70 -7.93 -11.08 -3.65
CA ILE A 70 -8.01 -9.77 -4.30
C ILE A 70 -9.19 -9.69 -5.27
N ASN A 71 -9.46 -10.77 -6.02
CA ASN A 71 -10.59 -10.85 -6.96
C ASN A 71 -11.96 -10.91 -6.27
N SER A 72 -12.03 -11.28 -4.98
CA SER A 72 -13.28 -11.25 -4.22
C SER A 72 -13.57 -9.89 -3.57
N LEU A 73 -12.58 -8.99 -3.54
CA LEU A 73 -12.72 -7.66 -2.98
C LEU A 73 -13.25 -6.67 -4.03
N PRO A 74 -14.14 -5.73 -3.64
CA PRO A 74 -14.69 -4.76 -4.58
C PRO A 74 -13.65 -3.68 -4.95
N ARG A 75 -13.77 -3.16 -6.17
CA ARG A 75 -12.98 -2.01 -6.68
C ARG A 75 -11.47 -2.24 -6.66
N THR A 76 -11.05 -3.47 -6.92
CA THR A 76 -9.66 -3.87 -7.07
C THR A 76 -9.32 -4.14 -8.54
N THR A 77 -8.07 -3.94 -8.91
CA THR A 77 -7.55 -4.36 -10.21
C THR A 77 -6.13 -4.82 -10.04
N ILE A 78 -5.85 -6.08 -10.36
CA ILE A 78 -4.48 -6.58 -10.44
C ILE A 78 -3.87 -5.99 -11.72
N VAL A 79 -2.83 -5.18 -11.55
CA VAL A 79 -2.18 -4.42 -12.63
C VAL A 79 -0.80 -4.95 -12.97
N GLU A 80 -0.26 -5.82 -12.12
CA GLU A 80 0.98 -6.55 -12.36
C GLU A 80 0.95 -7.86 -11.56
N GLU A 81 1.22 -8.97 -12.23
CA GLU A 81 1.37 -10.27 -11.59
C GLU A 81 2.61 -10.96 -12.17
N ARG A 82 3.55 -11.29 -11.29
CA ARG A 82 4.77 -12.04 -11.56
C ARG A 82 4.88 -13.16 -10.54
N ASP A 83 5.80 -14.09 -10.76
CA ASP A 83 5.97 -15.28 -9.90
C ASP A 83 6.14 -14.98 -8.41
N ASN A 84 6.77 -13.86 -8.08
CA ASN A 84 7.06 -13.45 -6.70
C ASN A 84 6.50 -12.08 -6.34
N TYR A 85 5.74 -11.44 -7.22
CA TYR A 85 5.31 -10.06 -7.01
C TYR A 85 3.93 -9.81 -7.59
N ILE A 86 3.06 -9.16 -6.82
CA ILE A 86 1.73 -8.75 -7.26
C ILE A 86 1.54 -7.27 -6.92
N ARG A 87 1.03 -6.49 -7.87
CA ARG A 87 0.58 -5.12 -7.65
C ARG A 87 -0.89 -4.98 -7.98
N VAL A 88 -1.62 -4.33 -7.08
CA VAL A 88 -3.06 -4.16 -7.11
C VAL A 88 -3.40 -2.69 -6.91
N GLU A 89 -4.29 -2.15 -7.74
CA GLU A 89 -4.91 -0.85 -7.50
C GLU A 89 -6.23 -1.03 -6.74
N PHE A 90 -6.38 -0.30 -5.63
CA PHE A 90 -7.64 -0.15 -4.92
C PHE A 90 -8.22 1.24 -5.16
N ARG A 91 -9.50 1.31 -5.53
CA ARG A 91 -10.18 2.60 -5.79
C ARG A 91 -11.20 2.92 -4.71
N SER A 92 -11.17 4.17 -4.23
CA SER A 92 -12.19 4.68 -3.31
C SER A 92 -13.55 4.82 -4.01
N GLN A 93 -14.63 4.62 -3.25
CA GLN A 93 -16.00 4.62 -3.81
C GLN A 93 -16.44 5.98 -4.35
N LEU A 94 -16.05 7.06 -3.67
CA LEU A 94 -16.70 8.36 -3.82
C LEU A 94 -15.85 9.36 -4.59
N ILE A 95 -14.53 9.35 -4.39
CA ILE A 95 -13.62 10.41 -4.88
C ILE A 95 -12.58 9.84 -5.87
N GLY A 96 -12.56 8.53 -6.12
CA GLY A 96 -11.68 7.92 -7.11
C GLY A 96 -10.20 7.89 -6.74
N PHE A 97 -9.84 8.20 -5.48
CA PHE A 97 -8.48 7.98 -4.98
C PHE A 97 -8.02 6.55 -5.24
N VAL A 98 -6.77 6.43 -5.67
CA VAL A 98 -6.11 5.16 -5.99
C VAL A 98 -5.04 4.90 -4.95
N ASP A 99 -5.11 3.72 -4.34
CA ASP A 99 -4.07 3.17 -3.48
C ASP A 99 -3.42 1.99 -4.21
N ASP A 100 -2.08 1.91 -4.17
CA ASP A 100 -1.34 0.74 -4.64
C ASP A 100 -1.13 -0.21 -3.45
N VAL A 101 -1.47 -1.48 -3.66
CA VAL A 101 -1.12 -2.58 -2.76
C VAL A 101 -0.15 -3.52 -3.48
N GLU A 102 0.97 -3.77 -2.85
CA GLU A 102 2.06 -4.59 -3.37
C GLU A 102 2.26 -5.78 -2.45
N PHE A 103 2.48 -6.95 -3.04
CA PHE A 103 2.84 -8.18 -2.34
C PHE A 103 4.15 -8.73 -2.92
N LEU A 104 5.09 -9.08 -2.06
CA LEU A 104 6.34 -9.73 -2.42
C LEU A 104 6.41 -11.09 -1.73
N LEU A 105 6.48 -12.16 -2.53
CA LEU A 105 6.44 -13.53 -2.05
C LEU A 105 7.85 -14.16 -2.07
N SER A 106 8.35 -14.47 -0.89
CA SER A 106 9.69 -15.03 -0.69
C SER A 106 9.57 -16.43 -0.09
N GLN A 107 10.03 -17.43 -0.84
CA GLN A 107 10.12 -18.80 -0.32
C GLN A 107 11.21 -18.83 0.77
N LYS A 108 10.86 -19.32 1.95
CA LYS A 108 11.79 -19.56 3.06
C LYS A 108 12.14 -21.05 3.13
N PRO A 109 13.44 -21.41 3.21
CA PRO A 109 13.84 -22.79 3.43
C PRO A 109 13.21 -23.32 4.73
N GLY A 110 12.51 -24.46 4.68
CA GLY A 110 11.88 -25.09 5.86
C GLY A 110 10.59 -24.42 6.39
N ASP A 111 10.36 -23.14 6.12
CA ASP A 111 9.31 -22.34 6.76
C ASP A 111 8.14 -21.92 5.84
N GLY A 112 8.09 -22.45 4.61
CA GLY A 112 7.04 -22.14 3.65
C GLY A 112 7.27 -20.81 2.94
N THR A 113 6.23 -20.02 2.70
CA THR A 113 6.28 -18.75 1.97
C THR A 113 6.00 -17.58 2.90
N GLN A 114 6.88 -16.59 2.89
CA GLN A 114 6.66 -15.29 3.51
C GLN A 114 6.10 -14.32 2.45
N ILE A 115 5.07 -13.56 2.81
CA ILE A 115 4.47 -12.53 1.96
C ILE A 115 4.64 -11.18 2.67
N ASP A 116 5.57 -10.39 2.15
CA ASP A 116 5.70 -8.98 2.50
C ASP A 116 4.68 -8.15 1.75
N PHE A 117 4.22 -7.06 2.36
CA PHE A 117 3.20 -6.22 1.75
C PHE A 117 3.46 -4.73 1.96
N ARG A 118 2.86 -3.92 1.09
CA ARG A 118 2.81 -2.47 1.21
C ARG A 118 1.48 -1.98 0.64
N SER A 119 0.82 -1.06 1.33
CA SER A 119 -0.47 -0.47 0.96
C SER A 119 -0.33 1.03 1.14
N ALA A 120 -0.37 1.79 0.03
CA ALA A 120 -0.04 3.21 0.03
C ALA A 120 -0.92 3.99 -0.94
N SER A 121 -1.38 5.17 -0.51
CA SER A 121 -2.11 6.09 -1.39
C SER A 121 -1.16 6.80 -2.35
N ARG A 122 -1.58 6.99 -3.61
CA ARG A 122 -0.77 7.75 -4.59
C ARG A 122 -0.67 9.23 -4.27
N LEU A 123 -1.73 9.78 -3.67
CA LEU A 123 -1.89 11.21 -3.39
C LEU A 123 -2.50 11.42 -2.00
N GLY A 124 -2.35 12.64 -1.49
CA GLY A 124 -2.81 13.03 -0.17
C GLY A 124 -1.78 12.74 0.92
N VAL A 125 -2.08 13.21 2.13
CA VAL A 125 -1.22 13.07 3.30
C VAL A 125 -1.77 12.02 4.26
N SER A 126 -3.10 11.90 4.36
CA SER A 126 -3.77 10.95 5.25
C SER A 126 -4.85 10.18 4.49
N ASP A 127 -4.99 8.92 4.85
CA ASP A 127 -6.01 7.97 4.38
C ASP A 127 -6.99 7.58 5.51
N LEU A 128 -6.92 8.25 6.67
CA LEU A 128 -7.67 7.90 7.88
C LEU A 128 -7.51 6.42 8.31
N GLY A 129 -6.37 5.80 8.00
CA GLY A 129 -6.07 4.42 8.34
C GLY A 129 -6.68 3.37 7.40
N VAL A 130 -7.24 3.78 6.25
CA VAL A 130 -7.80 2.89 5.23
C VAL A 130 -6.78 1.84 4.78
N ASN A 131 -5.52 2.20 4.56
CA ASN A 131 -4.47 1.29 4.09
C ASN A 131 -4.14 0.23 5.14
N LYS A 132 -4.13 0.62 6.43
CA LYS A 132 -3.99 -0.31 7.55
C LYS A 132 -5.19 -1.25 7.66
N ALA A 133 -6.41 -0.72 7.63
CA ALA A 133 -7.64 -1.51 7.71
C ALA A 133 -7.75 -2.52 6.57
N ARG A 134 -7.37 -2.12 5.35
CA ARG A 134 -7.30 -3.00 4.18
C ARG A 134 -6.38 -4.19 4.42
N MET A 135 -5.15 -3.94 4.88
CA MET A 135 -4.22 -5.03 5.13
C MET A 135 -4.66 -5.95 6.26
N LYS A 136 -5.32 -5.44 7.31
CA LYS A 136 -5.94 -6.30 8.32
C LYS A 136 -7.00 -7.23 7.74
N ASN A 137 -7.88 -6.71 6.88
CA ASN A 137 -8.90 -7.52 6.22
C ASN A 137 -8.29 -8.60 5.33
N ILE A 138 -7.30 -8.24 4.51
CA ILE A 138 -6.59 -9.21 3.65
C ILE A 138 -5.89 -10.28 4.48
N LYS A 139 -5.22 -9.92 5.59
CA LYS A 139 -4.62 -10.87 6.52
C LYS A 139 -5.65 -11.82 7.13
N ALA A 140 -6.81 -11.30 7.52
CA ALA A 140 -7.90 -12.11 8.08
C ALA A 140 -8.49 -13.09 7.04
N LEU A 141 -8.70 -12.64 5.81
CA LEU A 141 -9.16 -13.50 4.71
C LEU A 141 -8.12 -14.56 4.33
N PHE A 142 -6.84 -14.22 4.41
CA PHE A 142 -5.76 -15.17 4.11
C PHE A 142 -5.59 -16.24 5.19
N ALA A 143 -5.94 -15.94 6.43
CA ALA A 143 -5.85 -16.89 7.55
C ALA A 143 -6.97 -17.95 7.57
N GLN A 144 -8.02 -17.78 6.77
CA GLN A 144 -9.10 -18.76 6.56
C GLN A 144 -8.64 -19.87 5.62
#